data_AF-A0A1C5E282-F1
#
_entry.id   AF-A0A1C5E282-F1
#
_cell.length_a   1.000
_cell.length_b   1.000
_cell.length_c   1.000
_cell.angle_alpha   90.00
_cell.angle_beta   90.00
_cell.angle_gamma   90.00
#
_symmetry.space_group_name_H-M   'P 1'
#
loop_
_entity.id
_entity.type
_entity.pdbx_description
1 polymer ?
#
loop_
_entity_poly.entity_id
_entity_poly.type
_entity_poly.pdbx_seq_one_letter_code
_entity_poly.pdbx_strand_id
1 'polypeptide(L)'
;MVPCRPVAWQRCYRLCRALITVGSPVPTQPGQTTVQGEDLGAWVQAQRLGWAQLLPAQQWMLENMLHLGPLEPDERPQAPRTQADKGAANMTAVRQFHAREGHLQPPRKHIEVVDGVEHKLDMFIDNARRRAGKLNDARRQELTELGMRW
;
A
#
# COMPACT_ATOMS: atom_id res chain seq x y z
N MET A 1 -16.09 -11.21 -14.22
CA MET A 1 -16.87 -10.98 -12.99
C MET A 1 -17.06 -9.48 -12.81
N VAL A 2 -18.28 -8.98 -12.99
CA VAL A 2 -18.63 -7.55 -12.80
C VAL A 2 -19.14 -7.41 -11.36
N PRO A 3 -18.65 -6.49 -10.52
CA PRO A 3 -19.11 -6.42 -9.13
C PRO A 3 -20.53 -5.85 -9.10
N CYS A 4 -21.39 -6.44 -8.27
CA CYS A 4 -22.77 -6.04 -7.97
C CYS A 4 -22.82 -4.71 -7.19
N ARG A 5 -22.57 -3.58 -7.86
CA ARG A 5 -22.31 -2.27 -7.22
C ARG A 5 -23.48 -1.45 -6.61
N PRO A 6 -24.78 -1.70 -6.83
CA PRO A 6 -25.82 -0.85 -6.21
C PRO A 6 -26.15 -1.18 -4.74
N VAL A 7 -26.30 -2.48 -4.41
CA VAL A 7 -26.88 -2.90 -3.11
C VAL A 7 -25.88 -2.76 -1.96
N ALA A 8 -24.62 -3.14 -2.18
CA ALA A 8 -23.57 -3.02 -1.17
C ALA A 8 -23.32 -1.54 -0.81
N TRP A 9 -23.31 -0.65 -1.79
CA TRP A 9 -23.15 0.79 -1.56
C TRP A 9 -24.30 1.36 -0.73
N GLN A 10 -25.55 1.05 -1.08
CA GLN A 10 -26.73 1.51 -0.32
C GLN A 10 -26.78 0.93 1.09
N ARG A 11 -26.29 -0.29 1.31
CA ARG A 11 -26.19 -0.89 2.64
C ARG A 11 -25.19 -0.12 3.50
N CYS A 12 -23.95 0.05 3.05
CA CYS A 12 -22.93 0.77 3.81
C CYS A 12 -23.33 2.22 4.07
N TYR A 13 -23.92 2.91 3.10
CA TYR A 13 -24.48 4.25 3.30
C TYR A 13 -25.53 4.29 4.42
N ARG A 14 -26.49 3.35 4.43
CA ARG A 14 -27.51 3.27 5.49
C ARG A 14 -26.90 2.96 6.87
N LEU A 15 -25.88 2.11 6.93
CA LEU A 15 -25.18 1.81 8.17
C LEU A 15 -24.42 3.04 8.70
N CYS A 16 -23.72 3.78 7.84
CA CYS A 16 -23.09 5.05 8.23
C CYS A 16 -24.12 6.08 8.69
N ARG A 17 -25.27 6.19 8.01
CA ARG A 17 -26.39 7.05 8.46
C ARG A 17 -26.92 6.64 9.83
N ALA A 18 -27.06 5.35 10.09
CA ALA A 18 -27.50 4.85 11.38
C ALA A 18 -26.51 5.22 12.50
N LEU A 19 -25.20 5.16 12.24
CA LEU A 19 -24.17 5.62 13.19
C LEU A 19 -24.37 7.09 13.58
N ILE A 20 -24.55 7.98 12.60
CA ILE A 20 -24.79 9.41 12.86
C ILE A 20 -26.07 9.61 13.68
N THR A 21 -27.15 8.89 13.34
CA THR A 21 -28.43 8.98 14.07
C THR A 21 -28.29 8.60 15.54
N VAL A 22 -27.40 7.65 15.87
CA VAL A 22 -27.13 7.26 17.27
C VAL A 22 -26.01 8.09 17.93
N GLY A 23 -25.55 9.16 17.27
CA GLY A 23 -24.51 10.06 17.78
C GLY A 23 -23.08 9.54 17.64
N SER A 24 -22.87 8.45 16.90
CA SER A 24 -21.53 7.94 16.60
C SER A 24 -20.96 8.63 15.37
N PRO A 25 -19.68 9.05 15.39
CA PRO A 25 -19.03 9.57 14.20
C PRO A 25 -18.89 8.49 13.13
N VAL A 26 -18.80 8.92 11.87
CA VAL A 26 -18.52 8.04 10.73
C VAL A 26 -17.04 7.63 10.78
N PRO A 27 -16.72 6.33 10.69
CA PRO A 27 -15.33 5.87 10.66
C PRO A 27 -14.63 6.34 9.38
N THR A 28 -13.39 6.81 9.53
CA THR A 28 -12.58 7.33 8.42
C THR A 28 -11.40 6.44 8.06
N GLN A 29 -11.05 5.48 8.91
CA GLN A 29 -9.97 4.52 8.67
C GLN A 29 -10.49 3.08 8.65
N PRO A 30 -9.92 2.20 7.78
CA PRO A 30 -10.24 0.78 7.77
C PRO A 30 -10.13 0.11 9.15
N GLY A 31 -11.04 -0.80 9.45
CA GLY A 31 -11.05 -1.58 10.69
C GLY A 31 -11.55 -0.83 11.94
N GLN A 32 -11.87 0.47 11.84
CA GLN A 32 -12.40 1.23 12.98
C GLN A 32 -13.79 0.74 13.42
N THR A 33 -14.66 0.45 12.45
CA THR A 33 -16.04 0.04 12.74
C THR A 33 -16.53 -0.96 11.70
N THR A 34 -16.84 -2.17 12.17
CA THR A 34 -17.45 -3.23 11.36
C THR A 34 -18.87 -3.48 11.85
N VAL A 35 -19.86 -3.31 10.97
CA VAL A 35 -21.27 -3.53 11.29
C VAL A 35 -21.85 -4.53 10.30
N GLN A 36 -22.47 -5.60 10.80
CA GLN A 36 -23.04 -6.67 9.97
C GLN A 36 -22.05 -7.29 8.97
N GLY A 37 -20.77 -7.34 9.34
CA GLY A 37 -19.68 -7.87 8.50
C GLY A 37 -19.15 -6.89 7.45
N GLU A 38 -19.69 -5.67 7.36
CA GLU A 38 -19.20 -4.62 6.48
C GLU A 38 -18.24 -3.69 7.25
N ASP A 39 -17.00 -3.55 6.76
CA ASP A 39 -16.05 -2.56 7.28
C ASP A 39 -16.41 -1.18 6.73
N LEU A 40 -17.06 -0.38 7.57
CA LEU A 40 -17.55 0.95 7.19
C LEU A 40 -16.41 1.94 7.01
N GLY A 41 -15.31 1.78 7.77
CA GLY A 41 -14.14 2.64 7.63
C GLY A 41 -13.41 2.39 6.31
N ALA A 42 -13.26 1.13 5.91
CA ALA A 42 -12.73 0.77 4.60
C ALA A 42 -13.63 1.24 3.46
N TRP A 43 -14.95 1.13 3.63
CA TRP A 43 -15.92 1.64 2.65
C TRP A 43 -15.84 3.16 2.48
N VAL A 44 -15.82 3.93 3.59
CA VAL A 44 -15.67 5.39 3.58
C VAL A 44 -14.37 5.80 2.89
N GLN A 45 -13.25 5.17 3.26
CA GLN A 45 -11.96 5.45 2.64
C GLN A 45 -12.00 5.19 1.12
N ALA A 46 -12.62 4.09 0.68
CA ALA A 46 -12.78 3.79 -0.74
C ALA A 46 -13.63 4.84 -1.48
N GLN A 47 -14.70 5.37 -0.84
CA GLN A 47 -15.50 6.45 -1.44
C GLN A 47 -14.68 7.74 -1.59
N ARG A 48 -13.94 8.14 -0.55
CA ARG A 48 -13.11 9.35 -0.57
C ARG A 48 -11.96 9.25 -1.58
N LEU A 49 -11.34 8.08 -1.73
CA LEU A 49 -10.30 7.81 -2.73
C LEU A 49 -10.84 7.82 -4.16
N GLY A 50 -12.00 7.18 -4.36
CA GLY A 50 -12.67 7.06 -5.65
C GLY A 50 -13.62 8.20 -5.98
N TRP A 51 -13.52 9.36 -5.32
CA TRP A 51 -14.53 10.42 -5.36
C TRP A 51 -14.93 10.84 -6.77
N ALA A 52 -13.94 11.03 -7.65
CA ALA A 52 -14.15 11.42 -9.05
C ALA A 52 -14.88 10.35 -9.90
N GLN A 53 -14.96 9.11 -9.44
CA GLN A 53 -15.67 8.01 -10.11
C GLN A 53 -17.11 7.83 -9.59
N LEU A 54 -17.51 8.57 -8.56
CA LEU A 54 -18.86 8.53 -8.02
C LEU A 54 -19.82 9.31 -8.92
N LEU A 55 -21.09 8.87 -8.95
CA LEU A 55 -22.15 9.65 -9.59
C LEU A 55 -22.35 10.97 -8.84
N PRO A 56 -22.74 12.08 -9.51
CA PRO A 56 -22.99 13.36 -8.84
C PRO A 56 -23.95 13.25 -7.65
N ALA A 57 -25.01 12.44 -7.78
CA ALA A 57 -25.94 12.18 -6.68
C ALA A 57 -25.28 11.48 -5.49
N GLN A 58 -24.33 10.57 -5.72
CA GLN A 58 -23.59 9.89 -4.66
C GLN A 58 -22.64 10.87 -3.95
N GLN A 59 -21.92 11.71 -4.69
CA GLN A 59 -21.08 12.76 -4.10
C GLN A 59 -21.92 13.68 -3.20
N TRP A 60 -23.05 14.16 -3.72
CA TRP A 60 -23.96 15.01 -2.96
C TRP A 60 -24.45 14.34 -1.66
N MET A 61 -24.83 13.05 -1.72
CA MET A 61 -25.26 12.31 -0.53
C MET A 61 -24.12 12.15 0.49
N LEU A 62 -22.91 11.81 0.07
CA LEU A 62 -21.78 11.65 0.99
C LEU A 62 -21.39 12.98 1.64
N GLU A 63 -21.39 14.06 0.87
CA GLU A 63 -21.05 15.40 1.34
C GLU A 63 -22.11 15.95 2.30
N ASN A 64 -23.39 15.89 1.91
CA ASN A 64 -24.46 16.56 2.67
C ASN A 64 -25.04 15.69 3.79
N MET A 65 -25.04 14.36 3.64
CA MET A 65 -25.70 13.46 4.60
C MET A 65 -24.72 12.74 5.53
N LEU A 66 -23.45 12.61 5.13
CA LEU A 66 -22.39 11.99 5.93
C LEU A 66 -21.23 12.95 6.26
N HIS A 67 -21.24 14.18 5.74
CA HIS A 67 -20.16 15.18 5.93
C HIS A 67 -18.78 14.68 5.51
N LEU A 68 -18.73 13.95 4.39
CA LEU A 68 -17.49 13.42 3.81
C LEU A 68 -17.10 14.20 2.55
N GLY A 69 -15.81 14.51 2.41
CA GLY A 69 -15.23 15.07 1.18
C GLY A 69 -14.27 14.12 0.48
N PRO A 70 -13.76 14.48 -0.71
CA PRO A 70 -12.68 13.72 -1.35
C PRO A 70 -11.47 13.59 -0.42
N LEU A 71 -10.65 12.58 -0.68
CA LEU A 71 -9.35 12.46 -0.02
C LEU A 71 -8.35 13.36 -0.75
N GLU A 72 -7.76 14.30 -0.02
CA GLU A 72 -6.79 15.22 -0.60
C GLU A 72 -5.54 14.44 -1.07
N PRO A 73 -4.82 14.91 -2.10
CA PRO A 73 -3.70 14.16 -2.69
C PRO A 73 -2.60 13.76 -1.68
N ASP A 74 -2.38 14.58 -0.66
CA ASP A 74 -1.43 14.37 0.44
C ASP A 74 -1.93 13.35 1.49
N GLU A 75 -3.25 13.18 1.61
CA GLU A 75 -3.89 12.20 2.49
C GLU A 75 -4.01 10.80 1.85
N ARG A 76 -3.71 10.67 0.55
CA ARG A 76 -3.83 9.37 -0.15
C ARG A 76 -2.80 8.38 0.39
N PRO A 77 -3.22 7.17 0.81
CA PRO A 77 -2.26 6.13 1.11
C PRO A 77 -1.41 5.89 -0.12
N GLN A 78 -0.09 5.83 0.07
CA GLN A 78 0.83 5.48 -1.00
C GLN A 78 0.35 4.18 -1.64
N ALA A 79 0.24 4.18 -2.98
CA ALA A 79 -0.22 3.02 -3.72
C ALA A 79 0.55 1.78 -3.24
N PRO A 80 -0.10 0.62 -3.04
CA PRO A 80 0.59 -0.57 -2.59
C PRO A 80 1.73 -0.88 -3.57
N ARG A 81 2.98 -0.75 -3.10
CA ARG A 81 4.18 -1.00 -3.91
C ARG A 81 4.10 -2.40 -4.51
N THR A 82 4.15 -2.47 -5.83
CA THR A 82 4.13 -3.74 -6.55
C THR A 82 5.38 -4.56 -6.20
N GLN A 83 5.36 -5.87 -6.50
CA GLN A 83 6.54 -6.72 -6.30
C GLN A 83 7.75 -6.23 -7.14
N ALA A 84 7.48 -5.61 -8.30
CA ALA A 84 8.50 -4.98 -9.13
C ALA A 84 9.13 -3.77 -8.44
N ASP A 85 8.31 -2.90 -7.83
CA ASP A 85 8.78 -1.71 -7.11
C ASP A 85 9.65 -2.11 -5.90
N LYS A 86 9.24 -3.14 -5.15
CA LYS A 86 10.05 -3.71 -4.06
C LYS A 86 11.39 -4.23 -4.56
N GLY A 87 11.40 -4.88 -5.72
CA GLY A 87 12.63 -5.36 -6.36
C GLY A 87 13.56 -4.22 -6.79
N ALA A 88 13.00 -3.13 -7.34
CA ALA A 88 13.76 -1.95 -7.74
C ALA A 88 14.34 -1.20 -6.53
N ALA A 89 13.56 -1.03 -5.46
CA ALA A 89 14.02 -0.40 -4.22
C ALA A 89 15.13 -1.22 -3.55
N ASN A 90 15.01 -2.55 -3.51
CA ASN A 90 16.08 -3.41 -2.99
C ASN A 90 17.37 -3.30 -3.82
N MET A 91 17.30 -3.20 -5.15
CA MET A 91 18.51 -2.96 -5.96
C MET A 91 19.09 -1.57 -5.76
N THR A 92 18.26 -0.57 -5.48
CA THR A 92 18.74 0.76 -5.10
C THR A 92 19.53 0.69 -3.81
N ALA A 93 19.02 -0.02 -2.79
CA ALA A 93 19.74 -0.28 -1.54
C ALA A 93 21.07 -1.04 -1.78
N VAL A 94 21.09 -2.08 -2.62
CA VAL A 94 22.32 -2.79 -3.00
C VAL A 94 23.35 -1.82 -3.60
N ARG A 95 22.95 -0.98 -4.55
CA ARG A 95 23.85 -0.03 -5.20
C ARG A 95 24.35 1.05 -4.24
N GLN A 96 23.49 1.56 -3.35
CA GLN A 96 23.89 2.51 -2.30
C GLN A 96 24.95 1.91 -1.37
N PHE A 97 24.74 0.69 -0.90
CA PHE A 97 25.70 -0.01 -0.06
C PHE A 97 27.02 -0.27 -0.79
N HIS A 98 26.95 -0.79 -2.02
CA HIS A 98 28.15 -1.05 -2.82
C HIS A 98 28.92 0.23 -3.16
N ALA A 99 28.24 1.33 -3.48
CA ALA A 99 28.90 2.60 -3.76
C ALA A 99 29.67 3.14 -2.54
N ARG A 100 29.21 2.82 -1.33
CA ARG A 100 29.84 3.26 -0.08
C ARG A 100 30.95 2.31 0.40
N GLU A 101 30.70 1.01 0.35
CA GLU A 101 31.60 0.00 0.94
C GLU A 101 32.49 -0.71 -0.10
N GLY A 102 32.17 -0.61 -1.39
CA GLY A 102 32.89 -1.28 -2.48
C GLY A 102 32.68 -2.80 -2.53
N HIS A 103 31.76 -3.35 -1.73
CA HIS A 103 31.48 -4.78 -1.67
C HIS A 103 30.01 -5.04 -1.33
N LEU A 104 29.56 -6.29 -1.47
CA LEU A 104 28.21 -6.72 -1.12
C LEU A 104 28.15 -7.74 0.02
N GLN A 105 28.86 -7.41 1.11
CA GLN A 105 28.89 -8.20 2.36
C GLN A 105 28.28 -7.38 3.52
N PRO A 106 26.96 -7.13 3.52
CA PRO A 106 26.31 -6.39 4.60
C PRO A 106 26.45 -7.12 5.95
N PRO A 107 26.74 -6.40 7.05
CA PRO A 107 26.63 -6.94 8.39
C PRO A 107 25.22 -7.49 8.67
N ARG A 108 25.10 -8.35 9.70
CA ARG A 108 23.77 -8.81 10.13
C ARG A 108 22.90 -7.63 10.56
N LYS A 109 21.62 -7.70 10.20
CA LYS A 109 20.60 -6.68 10.43
C LYS A 109 20.90 -5.33 9.75
N HIS A 110 21.77 -5.30 8.74
CA HIS A 110 22.05 -4.07 8.01
C HIS A 110 20.82 -3.57 7.26
N ILE A 111 20.57 -2.27 7.38
CA ILE A 111 19.43 -1.59 6.77
C ILE A 111 19.94 -0.45 5.89
N GLU A 112 19.41 -0.35 4.68
CA GLU A 112 19.50 0.84 3.85
C GLU A 112 18.14 1.55 3.83
N VAL A 113 18.16 2.88 3.71
CA VAL A 113 16.93 3.67 3.58
C VAL A 113 16.79 4.16 2.15
N VAL A 114 15.72 3.73 1.47
CA VAL A 114 15.37 4.16 0.11
C VAL A 114 14.00 4.83 0.17
N ASP A 115 13.91 6.08 -0.28
CA ASP A 115 12.68 6.88 -0.25
C ASP A 115 11.98 6.90 1.13
N GLY A 116 12.77 7.00 2.20
CA GLY A 116 12.27 7.02 3.59
C GLY A 116 11.81 5.66 4.12
N VAL A 117 12.08 4.56 3.40
CA VAL A 117 11.69 3.20 3.79
C VAL A 117 12.92 2.36 4.11
N GLU A 118 12.87 1.62 5.21
CA GLU A 118 13.92 0.70 5.61
C GLU A 118 13.91 -0.60 4.79
N HIS A 119 15.07 -0.94 4.22
CA HIS A 119 15.32 -2.16 3.47
C HIS A 119 16.39 -3.00 4.18
N LYS A 120 15.99 -4.17 4.71
CA LYS A 120 16.91 -5.15 5.33
C LYS A 120 17.78 -5.81 4.26
N LEU A 121 18.95 -5.23 4.03
CA LEU A 121 19.83 -5.60 2.94
C LEU A 121 20.41 -7.00 3.15
N ASP A 122 20.80 -7.33 4.37
CA ASP A 122 21.32 -8.66 4.73
C ASP A 122 20.34 -9.78 4.34
N MET A 123 19.07 -9.61 4.71
CA MET A 123 18.00 -10.55 4.41
C MET A 123 17.71 -10.63 2.91
N PHE A 124 17.76 -9.51 2.19
CA PHE A 124 17.60 -9.49 0.74
C PHE A 124 18.71 -10.29 0.05
N ILE A 125 19.96 -10.03 0.41
CA ILE A 125 21.14 -10.73 -0.13
C ILE A 125 21.06 -12.24 0.17
N ASP A 126 20.73 -12.63 1.40
CA ASP A 126 20.56 -14.05 1.76
C ASP A 126 19.44 -14.74 0.96
N ASN A 127 18.32 -14.04 0.75
CA ASN A 127 17.23 -14.58 -0.05
C ASN A 127 17.61 -14.69 -1.54
N ALA A 128 18.34 -13.70 -2.08
CA ALA A 128 18.85 -13.73 -3.44
C ALA A 128 19.79 -14.91 -3.67
N ARG A 129 20.71 -15.21 -2.74
CA ARG A 129 21.55 -16.44 -2.76
C ARG A 129 20.70 -17.70 -2.79
N ARG A 130 19.81 -17.86 -1.80
CA ARG A 130 18.97 -19.06 -1.66
C ARG A 130 18.10 -19.32 -2.90
N ARG A 131 17.68 -18.26 -3.58
CA ARG A 131 16.83 -18.32 -4.77
C ARG A 131 17.59 -18.01 -6.06
N ALA A 132 18.91 -18.21 -6.09
CA ALA A 132 19.75 -17.89 -7.25
C ALA A 132 19.21 -18.51 -8.55
N GLY A 133 18.76 -19.77 -8.51
CA GLY A 133 18.17 -20.47 -9.67
C GLY A 133 16.79 -19.99 -10.10
N LYS A 134 16.18 -19.04 -9.37
CA LYS A 134 14.88 -18.43 -9.71
C LYS A 134 15.00 -16.93 -10.03
N LEU A 135 16.20 -16.37 -9.96
CA LEU A 135 16.44 -14.98 -10.36
C LEU A 135 16.45 -14.89 -11.88
N ASN A 136 15.97 -13.76 -12.41
CA ASN A 136 16.17 -13.46 -13.83
C ASN A 136 17.68 -13.24 -14.08
N ASP A 137 18.14 -13.53 -15.29
CA ASP A 137 19.55 -13.47 -15.65
C ASP A 137 20.15 -12.07 -15.53
N ALA A 138 19.44 -11.02 -15.96
CA ALA A 138 19.89 -9.64 -15.82
C ALA A 138 20.09 -9.23 -14.36
N ARG A 139 19.18 -9.64 -13.46
CA ARG A 139 19.28 -9.37 -12.02
C ARG A 139 20.45 -10.14 -11.40
N ARG A 140 20.65 -11.39 -11.81
CA ARG A 140 21.77 -12.22 -11.36
C ARG A 140 23.11 -11.62 -11.82
N GLN A 141 23.18 -11.18 -13.07
CA GLN A 141 24.36 -10.54 -13.63
C GLN A 141 24.69 -9.25 -12.88
N GLU A 142 23.70 -8.36 -12.68
CA GLU A 142 23.87 -7.11 -11.95
C GLU A 142 24.38 -7.34 -10.52
N LEU A 143 23.81 -8.30 -9.79
CA LEU A 143 24.30 -8.64 -8.45
C LEU A 143 25.74 -9.16 -8.49
N THR A 144 26.09 -9.98 -9.49
CA THR A 144 27.46 -10.51 -9.66
C THR A 144 28.46 -9.39 -9.91
N GLU A 145 28.12 -8.41 -10.75
CA GLU A 145 28.94 -7.23 -11.03
C GLU A 145 29.15 -6.36 -9.78
N LEU A 146 28.15 -6.31 -8.90
CA LEU A 146 28.22 -5.63 -7.61
C LEU A 146 28.92 -6.46 -6.51
N GLY A 147 29.62 -7.54 -6.88
CA GLY A 147 30.43 -8.34 -5.96
C GLY A 147 29.63 -9.36 -5.13
N MET A 148 28.44 -9.73 -5.58
CA MET A 148 27.64 -10.79 -4.94
C MET A 148 28.39 -12.13 -4.95
N ARG A 149 28.48 -12.73 -3.78
CA ARG A 149 28.92 -14.13 -3.61
C ARG A 149 27.67 -15.00 -3.55
N TRP A 150 27.53 -15.87 -4.56
CA TRP A 150 26.42 -16.81 -4.71
C TRP A 150 26.53 -17.99 -3.75
#